data_AF-A0A1G5WAD0-F1
#
_entry.id   AF-A0A1G5WAD0-F1
#
_cell.length_a   1.000
_cell.length_b   1.000
_cell.length_c   1.000
_cell.angle_alpha   90.00
_cell.angle_beta   90.00
_cell.angle_gamma   90.00
#
_symmetry.space_group_name_H-M   'P 1'
#
loop_
_entity.id
_entity.type
_entity.pdbx_description
1 polymer ?
#
loop_
_entity_poly.entity_id
_entity_poly.type
_entity_poly.pdbx_seq_one_letter_code
_entity_poly.pdbx_strand_id
1 'polypeptide(L)'
;MSFWYKERQKMALWWNGISRQEIHSYVYTAVLFLFLTFLYFMSIHISGLFSWYRFQRSMMECFIMLFLTQLMTGKNMLHPFWRIGYIPFALWITVFPYCITHALNGSHYSDFNHLTPYFLTAFGVLLLLFFMMNIISKAVLGKKMMTVIVLAMAGYFSFSPFIYLLHFHLTGMVLSPRELFFASHMPMDWIAHIIYPRIGWSGLIAIALGMIIYLTLYCRWIWSSAYHLNPRWKDQHGTQISILYRILQLLVFIGCVWLLVRWSSECFPMKEFNSINAYEEYLDTITNSNP
;
A
#
# COMPACT_ATOMS: atom_id res chain seq x y z
N MET A 1 8.62 -21.46 -39.54
CA MET A 1 9.20 -21.05 -38.24
C MET A 1 8.20 -21.34 -37.14
N SER A 2 8.56 -22.17 -36.15
CA SER A 2 7.67 -22.50 -35.03
C SER A 2 7.41 -21.28 -34.13
N PHE A 3 6.22 -21.23 -33.54
CA PHE A 3 5.81 -20.19 -32.58
C PHE A 3 6.85 -20.04 -31.45
N TRP A 4 7.32 -21.15 -30.90
CA TRP A 4 8.33 -21.22 -29.84
C TRP A 4 9.67 -20.58 -30.22
N TYR A 5 10.10 -20.74 -31.47
CA TYR A 5 11.35 -20.14 -31.94
C TYR A 5 11.25 -18.61 -31.97
N LYS A 6 10.12 -18.06 -32.43
CA LYS A 6 9.86 -16.61 -32.43
C LYS A 6 9.78 -16.04 -31.01
N GLU A 7 9.10 -16.73 -30.10
CA GLU A 7 9.02 -16.28 -28.69
C GLU A 7 10.37 -16.33 -27.98
N ARG A 8 11.17 -17.37 -28.22
CA ARG A 8 12.54 -17.46 -27.69
C ARG A 8 13.43 -16.32 -28.18
N GLN A 9 13.32 -15.95 -29.47
CA GLN A 9 14.07 -14.81 -30.02
C GLN A 9 13.64 -13.48 -29.39
N LYS A 10 12.34 -13.24 -29.21
CA LYS A 10 11.84 -12.03 -28.54
C LYS A 10 12.31 -11.95 -27.09
N MET A 11 12.29 -13.07 -26.36
CA MET A 11 12.79 -13.12 -24.97
C MET A 11 14.30 -12.90 -24.89
N ALA A 12 15.07 -13.48 -25.82
CA ALA A 12 16.52 -13.25 -25.88
C ALA A 12 16.86 -11.79 -26.21
N LEU A 13 16.12 -11.17 -27.15
CA LEU A 13 16.26 -9.75 -27.48
C LEU A 13 15.91 -8.86 -26.28
N TRP A 14 14.83 -9.17 -25.56
CA TRP A 14 14.45 -8.46 -24.35
C TRP A 14 15.54 -8.56 -23.27
N TRP A 15 16.03 -9.76 -22.97
CA TRP A 15 17.06 -9.98 -21.96
C TRP A 15 18.38 -9.29 -22.31
N ASN A 16 18.80 -9.39 -23.58
CA ASN A 16 20.02 -8.73 -24.06
C ASN A 16 19.89 -7.19 -24.11
N GLY A 17 18.66 -6.67 -24.14
CA GLY A 17 18.38 -5.24 -24.07
C GLY A 17 18.50 -4.65 -22.67
N ILE A 18 18.59 -5.47 -21.63
CA ILE A 18 18.74 -5.02 -20.24
C ILE A 18 20.23 -4.82 -19.96
N SER A 19 20.61 -3.58 -19.64
CA SER A 19 22.00 -3.28 -19.31
C SER A 19 22.37 -3.80 -17.92
N ARG A 20 23.65 -4.17 -17.72
CA ARG A 20 24.14 -4.54 -16.37
C ARG A 20 23.94 -3.41 -15.36
N GLN A 21 24.07 -2.16 -15.81
CA GLN A 21 23.86 -0.97 -14.98
C GLN A 21 22.42 -0.87 -14.49
N GLU A 22 21.43 -1.18 -15.33
CA GLU A 22 20.01 -1.24 -14.93
C GLU A 22 19.77 -2.30 -13.85
N ILE A 23 20.30 -3.51 -14.01
CA ILE A 23 20.14 -4.59 -13.02
C ILE A 23 20.73 -4.16 -11.68
N HIS A 24 21.94 -3.59 -11.67
CA HIS A 24 22.55 -3.05 -10.45
C HIS A 24 21.69 -1.95 -9.82
N SER A 25 21.12 -1.08 -10.65
CA SER A 25 20.21 -0.02 -10.20
C SER A 25 18.96 -0.59 -9.52
N TYR A 26 18.35 -1.63 -10.11
CA TYR A 26 17.16 -2.28 -9.55
C TYR A 26 17.43 -2.98 -8.21
N VAL A 27 18.57 -3.66 -8.10
CA VAL A 27 19.00 -4.30 -6.85
C VAL A 27 19.27 -3.24 -5.79
N TYR A 28 20.06 -2.21 -6.13
CA TYR A 28 20.46 -1.17 -5.18
C TYR A 28 19.26 -0.42 -4.60
N THR A 29 18.31 0.00 -5.43
CA THR A 29 17.14 0.74 -4.96
C THR A 29 16.19 -0.13 -4.15
N ALA A 30 15.99 -1.40 -4.51
CA ALA A 30 15.18 -2.33 -3.73
C ALA A 30 15.81 -2.60 -2.35
N VAL A 31 17.12 -2.86 -2.30
CA VAL A 31 17.84 -3.06 -1.03
C VAL A 31 17.79 -1.80 -0.17
N LEU A 32 18.07 -0.63 -0.74
CA LEU A 32 18.03 0.64 -0.01
C LEU A 32 16.64 0.91 0.59
N PHE A 33 15.58 0.71 -0.20
CA PHE A 33 14.20 0.92 0.24
C PHE A 33 13.81 0.01 1.41
N LEU A 34 14.15 -1.27 1.30
CA LEU A 34 13.92 -2.25 2.35
C LEU A 34 14.77 -1.95 3.59
N PHE A 35 16.04 -1.59 3.40
CA PHE A 35 16.94 -1.24 4.49
C PHE A 35 16.45 -0.04 5.29
N LEU A 36 15.91 1.00 4.64
CA LEU A 36 15.29 2.13 5.33
C LEU A 36 14.08 1.71 6.17
N THR A 37 13.27 0.77 5.68
CA THR A 37 12.14 0.22 6.44
C THR A 37 12.62 -0.56 7.67
N PHE A 38 13.67 -1.36 7.51
CA PHE A 38 14.31 -2.07 8.62
C PHE A 38 14.87 -1.10 9.68
N LEU A 39 15.58 -0.05 9.26
CA LEU A 39 16.11 0.96 10.18
C LEU A 39 15.00 1.66 10.97
N TYR A 40 13.88 1.96 10.31
CA TYR A 40 12.72 2.54 10.98
C TYR A 40 12.15 1.59 12.04
N PHE A 41 11.96 0.31 11.71
CA PHE A 41 11.46 -0.67 12.69
C PHE A 41 12.41 -0.89 13.87
N MET A 42 13.72 -0.85 13.61
CA MET A 42 14.72 -0.85 14.67
C MET A 42 14.60 0.39 15.57
N SER A 43 14.34 1.58 15.02
CA SER A 43 14.27 2.82 15.81
C SER A 43 13.03 2.94 16.69
N ILE A 44 11.94 2.25 16.35
CA ILE A 44 10.73 2.14 17.20
C ILE A 44 10.70 0.85 18.04
N HIS A 45 11.85 0.17 18.16
CA HIS A 45 12.06 -0.99 19.03
C HIS A 45 11.16 -2.21 18.73
N ILE A 46 10.85 -2.48 17.46
CA ILE A 46 10.14 -3.71 17.08
C ILE A 46 11.04 -4.92 17.29
N SER A 47 10.48 -5.94 17.94
CA SER A 47 11.16 -7.22 18.19
C SER A 47 10.99 -8.20 17.02
N GLY A 48 11.86 -9.21 16.94
CA GLY A 48 11.76 -10.27 15.93
C GLY A 48 12.34 -9.93 14.55
N LEU A 49 12.97 -8.76 14.37
CA LEU A 49 13.50 -8.30 13.07
C LEU A 49 14.65 -9.17 12.51
N PHE A 50 15.42 -9.85 13.36
CA PHE A 50 16.49 -10.74 12.93
C PHE A 50 16.04 -12.20 12.72
N SER A 51 14.76 -12.50 12.98
CA SER A 51 14.24 -13.86 12.82
C SER A 51 14.01 -14.19 11.34
N TRP A 52 14.58 -15.32 10.89
CA TRP A 52 14.45 -15.77 9.50
C TRP A 52 12.99 -15.97 9.08
N TYR A 53 12.26 -16.80 9.82
CA TYR A 53 10.89 -17.22 9.49
C TYR A 53 9.84 -16.12 9.65
N ARG A 54 10.24 -14.91 10.07
CA ARG A 54 9.36 -13.75 10.27
C ARG A 54 9.79 -12.64 9.32
N PHE A 55 10.50 -11.65 9.84
CA PHE A 55 10.85 -10.43 9.14
C PHE A 55 11.75 -10.69 7.93
N GLN A 56 12.83 -11.46 8.06
CA GLN A 56 13.80 -11.63 6.98
C GLN A 56 13.19 -12.34 5.77
N ARG A 57 12.33 -13.34 5.99
CA ARG A 57 11.56 -13.98 4.92
C ARG A 57 10.65 -12.97 4.22
N SER A 58 9.86 -12.19 4.95
CA SER A 58 8.97 -11.17 4.36
C SER A 58 9.76 -10.12 3.58
N MET A 59 10.93 -9.71 4.07
CA MET A 59 11.85 -8.81 3.38
C MET A 59 12.39 -9.40 2.09
N MET A 60 12.77 -10.68 2.10
CA MET A 60 13.24 -11.40 0.91
C MET A 60 12.12 -11.52 -0.14
N GLU A 61 10.90 -11.88 0.28
CA GLU A 61 9.72 -11.95 -0.60
C GLU A 61 9.43 -10.58 -1.24
N CYS A 62 9.47 -9.50 -0.45
CA CYS A 62 9.30 -8.14 -0.94
C CYS A 62 10.44 -7.71 -1.88
N PHE A 63 11.69 -8.08 -1.58
CA PHE A 63 12.84 -7.84 -2.44
C PHE A 63 12.65 -8.48 -3.81
N ILE A 64 12.29 -9.77 -3.85
CA ILE A 64 12.06 -10.51 -5.10
C ILE A 64 10.94 -9.83 -5.89
N MET A 65 9.82 -9.47 -5.26
CA MET A 65 8.70 -8.81 -5.93
C MET A 65 9.06 -7.42 -6.46
N LEU A 66 9.78 -6.59 -5.70
CA LEU A 66 10.27 -5.29 -6.14
C LEU A 66 11.23 -5.43 -7.33
N PHE A 67 12.21 -6.33 -7.21
CA PHE A 67 13.19 -6.58 -8.26
C PHE A 67 12.51 -7.06 -9.55
N LEU A 68 11.62 -8.05 -9.46
CA LEU A 68 10.85 -8.55 -10.61
C LEU A 68 9.98 -7.45 -11.21
N THR A 69 9.34 -6.61 -10.39
CA THR A 69 8.51 -5.51 -10.89
C THR A 69 9.34 -4.49 -11.67
N GLN A 70 10.50 -4.10 -11.15
CA GLN A 70 11.41 -3.19 -11.84
C GLN A 70 11.94 -3.80 -13.16
N LEU A 71 12.38 -5.06 -13.10
CA LEU A 71 12.87 -5.81 -14.26
C LEU A 71 11.79 -5.95 -15.34
N MET A 72 10.57 -6.31 -14.93
CA MET A 72 9.43 -6.48 -15.82
C MET A 72 8.91 -5.17 -16.39
N THR A 73 9.21 -4.02 -15.81
CA THR A 73 8.70 -2.73 -16.32
C THR A 73 9.77 -1.85 -16.93
N GLY A 74 11.05 -2.22 -16.77
CA GLY A 74 12.20 -1.40 -17.15
C GLY A 74 12.31 -0.11 -16.35
N LYS A 75 11.62 -0.03 -15.19
CA LYS A 75 11.44 1.22 -14.44
C LYS A 75 11.95 1.05 -13.02
N ASN A 76 13.11 1.63 -12.76
CA ASN A 76 13.66 1.71 -11.41
C ASN A 76 12.68 2.46 -10.47
N MET A 77 12.71 2.16 -9.17
CA MET A 77 12.04 2.86 -8.08
C MET A 77 12.16 4.40 -8.11
N LEU A 78 13.20 4.98 -8.72
CA LEU A 78 13.30 6.44 -8.88
C LEU A 78 12.32 7.02 -9.92
N HIS A 79 11.71 6.17 -10.75
CA HIS A 79 10.77 6.57 -11.80
C HIS A 79 9.51 7.22 -11.18
N PRO A 80 8.95 8.29 -11.80
CA PRO A 80 7.80 9.01 -11.25
C PRO A 80 6.56 8.18 -10.93
N PHE A 81 6.41 7.01 -11.56
CA PHE A 81 5.28 6.10 -11.30
C PHE A 81 5.27 5.55 -9.88
N TRP A 82 6.45 5.29 -9.30
CA TRP A 82 6.55 4.75 -7.95
C TRP A 82 6.13 5.77 -6.88
N ARG A 83 6.24 7.07 -7.18
CA ARG A 83 5.91 8.16 -6.24
C ARG A 83 4.48 8.09 -5.74
N ILE A 84 3.58 7.58 -6.56
CA ILE A 84 2.14 7.48 -6.26
C ILE A 84 1.91 6.51 -5.11
N GLY A 85 2.69 5.41 -5.06
CA GLY A 85 2.60 4.42 -4.00
C GLY A 85 3.42 4.75 -2.75
N TYR A 86 4.43 5.62 -2.84
CA TYR A 86 5.32 5.90 -1.70
C TYR A 86 4.63 6.53 -0.50
N ILE A 87 3.70 7.46 -0.68
CA ILE A 87 3.03 8.08 0.48
C ILE A 87 2.10 7.08 1.19
N PRO A 88 1.16 6.40 0.50
CA PRO A 88 0.35 5.35 1.14
C PRO A 88 1.22 4.29 1.83
N PHE A 89 2.28 3.84 1.16
CA PHE A 89 3.23 2.89 1.75
C PHE A 89 3.85 3.43 3.04
N ALA A 90 4.46 4.63 2.97
CA ALA A 90 5.13 5.25 4.10
C ALA A 90 4.17 5.44 5.27
N LEU A 91 2.97 5.97 5.03
CA LEU A 91 1.96 6.14 6.05
C LEU A 91 1.62 4.82 6.75
N TRP A 92 1.46 3.73 6.01
CA TRP A 92 1.17 2.42 6.60
C TRP A 92 2.33 1.88 7.43
N ILE A 93 3.54 1.91 6.89
CA ILE A 93 4.71 1.37 7.59
C ILE A 93 5.17 2.25 8.75
N THR A 94 4.79 3.52 8.82
CA THR A 94 5.13 4.38 9.96
C THR A 94 4.01 4.44 10.98
N VAL A 95 2.77 4.71 10.55
CA VAL A 95 1.69 5.04 11.49
C VAL A 95 1.24 3.83 12.29
N PHE A 96 0.91 2.71 11.63
CA PHE A 96 0.38 1.55 12.35
C PHE A 96 1.41 0.98 13.34
N PRO A 97 2.68 0.74 12.93
CA PRO A 97 3.69 0.28 13.87
C PRO A 97 3.88 1.23 15.05
N TYR A 98 3.96 2.55 14.81
CA TYR A 98 4.11 3.55 15.86
C TYR A 98 2.93 3.58 16.85
N CYS A 99 1.70 3.57 16.35
CA CYS A 99 0.52 3.62 17.21
C CYS A 99 0.39 2.33 18.03
N ILE A 100 0.69 1.17 17.44
CA ILE A 100 0.64 -0.13 18.14
C ILE A 100 1.72 -0.21 19.22
N THR A 101 2.92 0.33 18.99
CA THR A 101 4.02 0.30 19.96
C THR A 101 3.82 1.28 21.13
N HIS A 102 3.17 2.42 20.90
CA HIS A 102 3.08 3.50 21.88
C HIS A 102 1.71 3.69 22.53
N ALA A 103 0.69 2.92 22.15
CA ALA A 103 -0.63 3.03 22.77
C ALA A 103 -0.68 2.45 24.18
N LEU A 104 -1.51 3.08 25.02
CA LEU A 104 -1.79 2.65 26.39
C LEU A 104 -2.40 1.25 26.45
N ASN A 105 -3.23 0.92 25.45
CA ASN A 105 -3.82 -0.41 25.25
C ASN A 105 -3.05 -1.24 24.20
N GLY A 106 -1.87 -0.78 23.78
CA GLY A 106 -1.00 -1.48 22.84
C GLY A 106 -0.33 -2.69 23.45
N SER A 107 0.32 -3.50 22.62
CA SER A 107 1.12 -4.62 23.10
C SER A 107 2.41 -4.10 23.76
N HIS A 108 2.59 -4.36 25.06
CA HIS A 108 3.85 -4.08 25.77
C HIS A 108 5.10 -4.71 25.10
N TYR A 109 4.89 -5.74 24.26
CA TYR A 109 5.89 -6.32 23.38
C TYR A 109 5.42 -6.27 21.92
N SER A 110 5.92 -5.29 21.17
CA SER A 110 5.61 -5.18 19.75
C SER A 110 6.49 -6.12 18.92
N ASP A 111 5.98 -7.33 18.67
CA ASP A 111 6.58 -8.32 17.77
C ASP A 111 6.18 -8.04 16.32
N PHE A 112 7.13 -8.17 15.39
CA PHE A 112 6.87 -8.01 13.96
C PHE A 112 5.73 -8.89 13.46
N ASN A 113 5.45 -10.03 14.10
CA ASN A 113 4.31 -10.88 13.75
C ASN A 113 2.96 -10.15 13.70
N HIS A 114 2.75 -9.19 14.61
CA HIS A 114 1.52 -8.38 14.62
C HIS A 114 1.52 -7.31 13.53
N LEU A 115 2.70 -6.96 12.99
CA LEU A 115 2.91 -5.95 11.96
C LEU A 115 3.06 -6.53 10.55
N THR A 116 3.31 -7.84 10.43
CA THR A 116 3.43 -8.55 9.14
C THR A 116 2.27 -8.24 8.19
N PRO A 117 0.99 -8.26 8.63
CA PRO A 117 -0.12 -7.92 7.76
C PRO A 117 -0.04 -6.49 7.22
N TYR A 118 0.28 -5.51 8.09
CA TYR A 118 0.39 -4.11 7.71
C TYR A 118 1.54 -3.87 6.73
N PHE A 119 2.69 -4.49 7.00
CA PHE A 119 3.86 -4.43 6.13
C PHE A 119 3.59 -5.02 4.74
N LEU A 120 3.03 -6.23 4.66
CA LEU A 120 2.76 -6.90 3.39
C LEU A 120 1.62 -6.24 2.62
N THR A 121 0.61 -5.71 3.31
CA THR A 121 -0.46 -4.92 2.68
C THR A 121 0.10 -3.62 2.09
N ALA A 122 0.94 -2.90 2.84
CA ALA A 122 1.60 -1.69 2.33
C ALA A 122 2.43 -1.98 1.06
N PHE A 123 3.18 -3.08 1.05
CA PHE A 123 3.93 -3.55 -0.12
C PHE A 123 3.02 -3.88 -1.31
N GLY A 124 1.92 -4.61 -1.07
CA GLY A 124 0.93 -4.91 -2.09
C GLY A 124 0.35 -3.64 -2.72
N VAL A 125 0.03 -2.64 -1.90
CA VAL A 125 -0.50 -1.34 -2.33
C VAL A 125 0.53 -0.55 -3.16
N LEU A 126 1.78 -0.48 -2.71
CA LEU A 126 2.87 0.17 -3.43
C LEU A 126 3.00 -0.39 -4.86
N LEU A 127 3.08 -1.71 -4.97
CA LEU A 127 3.23 -2.40 -6.24
C LEU A 127 1.99 -2.24 -7.11
N LEU A 128 0.79 -2.37 -6.54
CA LEU A 128 -0.47 -2.25 -7.27
C LEU A 128 -0.66 -0.84 -7.84
N LEU A 129 -0.40 0.21 -7.05
CA LEU A 129 -0.45 1.60 -7.53
C LEU A 129 0.57 1.86 -8.65
N PHE A 130 1.77 1.29 -8.52
CA PHE A 130 2.77 1.36 -9.59
C PHE A 130 2.28 0.68 -10.89
N PHE A 131 1.71 -0.53 -10.80
CA PHE A 131 1.17 -1.23 -11.97
C PHE A 131 0.01 -0.47 -12.61
N MET A 132 -0.91 0.05 -11.82
CA MET A 132 -2.03 0.86 -12.30
C MET A 132 -1.51 2.11 -13.04
N MET A 133 -0.47 2.77 -12.51
CA MET A 133 0.17 3.90 -13.20
C MET A 133 0.83 3.49 -14.52
N ASN A 134 1.51 2.35 -14.55
CA ASN A 134 2.08 1.80 -15.78
C ASN A 134 0.99 1.50 -16.82
N ILE A 135 -0.18 1.00 -16.41
CA ILE A 135 -1.34 0.76 -17.27
C ILE A 135 -1.92 2.09 -17.79
N ILE A 136 -2.17 3.08 -16.91
CA ILE A 136 -2.73 4.40 -17.31
C ILE A 136 -1.86 5.08 -18.36
N SER A 137 -0.54 4.99 -18.21
CA SER A 137 0.39 5.61 -19.16
C SER A 137 0.29 5.00 -20.58
N LYS A 138 -0.10 3.73 -20.68
CA LYS A 138 -0.17 2.97 -21.95
C LYS A 138 -1.58 2.83 -22.53
N ALA A 139 -2.63 2.89 -21.70
CA ALA A 139 -4.02 2.73 -22.13
C ALA A 139 -4.43 3.86 -23.08
N VAL A 140 -5.16 3.61 -24.16
CA VAL A 140 -5.69 4.69 -25.03
C VAL A 140 -7.10 5.10 -24.59
N LEU A 141 -7.91 4.12 -24.17
CA LEU A 141 -9.28 4.30 -23.67
C LEU A 141 -9.31 4.15 -22.13
N GLY A 142 -10.23 4.84 -21.45
CA GLY A 142 -10.47 4.64 -20.02
C GLY A 142 -9.46 5.28 -19.05
N LYS A 143 -8.50 6.09 -19.53
CA LYS A 143 -7.49 6.75 -18.69
C LYS A 143 -8.08 7.54 -17.52
N LYS A 144 -9.19 8.27 -17.74
CA LYS A 144 -9.89 9.05 -16.71
C LYS A 144 -10.45 8.16 -15.61
N MET A 145 -11.14 7.08 -15.97
CA MET A 145 -11.68 6.10 -15.01
C MET A 145 -10.57 5.47 -14.17
N MET A 146 -9.48 5.04 -14.82
CA MET A 146 -8.34 4.47 -14.11
C MET A 146 -7.65 5.48 -13.18
N THR A 147 -7.60 6.76 -13.57
CA THR A 147 -7.10 7.85 -12.72
C THR A 147 -7.96 8.00 -11.45
N VAL A 148 -9.29 7.94 -11.60
CA VAL A 148 -10.23 7.99 -10.46
C VAL A 148 -10.03 6.78 -9.55
N ILE A 149 -9.87 5.57 -10.09
CA ILE A 149 -9.61 4.36 -9.30
C ILE A 149 -8.30 4.50 -8.51
N VAL A 150 -7.21 4.95 -9.16
CA VAL A 150 -5.93 5.17 -8.48
C VAL A 150 -6.03 6.23 -7.39
N LEU A 151 -6.78 7.31 -7.65
CA LEU A 151 -7.00 8.37 -6.66
C LEU A 151 -7.81 7.84 -5.46
N ALA A 152 -8.87 7.07 -5.71
CA ALA A 152 -9.69 6.47 -4.66
C ALA A 152 -8.88 5.47 -3.81
N MET A 153 -8.07 4.63 -4.45
CA MET A 153 -7.17 3.72 -3.75
C MET A 153 -6.13 4.47 -2.91
N ALA A 154 -5.43 5.44 -3.50
CA ALA A 154 -4.44 6.24 -2.77
C ALA A 154 -5.09 7.00 -1.60
N GLY A 155 -6.30 7.54 -1.80
CA GLY A 155 -7.10 8.17 -0.77
C GLY A 155 -7.45 7.21 0.37
N TYR A 156 -8.03 6.05 0.07
CA TYR A 156 -8.36 5.02 1.06
C TYR A 156 -7.14 4.61 1.89
N PHE A 157 -6.05 4.22 1.22
CA PHE A 157 -4.84 3.78 1.90
C PHE A 157 -4.08 4.90 2.61
N SER A 158 -4.34 6.18 2.33
CA SER A 158 -3.69 7.27 3.06
C SER A 158 -4.54 7.83 4.18
N PHE A 159 -5.86 7.85 4.02
CA PHE A 159 -6.77 8.33 5.05
C PHE A 159 -6.98 7.32 6.16
N SER A 160 -6.92 6.02 5.88
CA SER A 160 -6.98 4.97 6.92
C SER A 160 -5.93 5.17 8.04
N PRO A 161 -4.61 5.21 7.76
CA PRO A 161 -3.61 5.48 8.78
C PRO A 161 -3.76 6.89 9.37
N PHE A 162 -4.16 7.90 8.59
CA PHE A 162 -4.38 9.25 9.14
C PHE A 162 -5.48 9.28 10.22
N ILE A 163 -6.62 8.63 9.97
CA ILE A 163 -7.72 8.51 10.93
C ILE A 163 -7.24 7.74 12.17
N TYR A 164 -6.49 6.67 11.97
CA TYR A 164 -5.93 5.87 13.05
C TYR A 164 -4.96 6.68 13.94
N LEU A 165 -4.07 7.46 13.31
CA LEU A 165 -3.14 8.35 14.01
C LEU A 165 -3.88 9.47 14.76
N LEU A 166 -4.88 10.07 14.13
CA LEU A 166 -5.69 11.10 14.76
C LEU A 166 -6.37 10.54 16.00
N HIS A 167 -7.03 9.38 15.89
CA HIS A 167 -7.64 8.71 17.04
C HIS A 167 -6.61 8.46 18.15
N PHE A 168 -5.46 7.87 17.81
CA PHE A 168 -4.38 7.64 18.76
C PHE A 168 -3.91 8.92 19.46
N HIS A 169 -3.71 10.01 18.73
CA HIS A 169 -3.25 11.27 19.31
C HIS A 169 -4.29 11.90 20.24
N LEU A 170 -5.58 11.70 19.93
CA LEU A 170 -6.67 12.15 20.76
C LEU A 170 -6.81 11.24 22.00
N THR A 171 -6.97 9.95 21.85
CA THR A 171 -7.35 9.06 22.97
C THR A 171 -6.17 8.44 23.71
N GLY A 172 -4.97 8.43 23.13
CA GLY A 172 -3.81 7.67 23.60
C GLY A 172 -3.94 6.15 23.38
N MET A 173 -4.97 5.71 22.65
CA MET A 173 -5.33 4.31 22.45
C MET A 173 -5.34 3.93 20.97
N VAL A 174 -5.05 2.67 20.68
CA VAL A 174 -5.32 2.04 19.39
C VAL A 174 -6.83 2.00 19.16
N LEU A 175 -7.24 2.34 17.93
CA LEU A 175 -8.62 2.27 17.48
C LEU A 175 -9.13 0.83 17.51
N SER A 176 -9.88 0.50 18.57
CA SER A 176 -10.42 -0.84 18.83
C SER A 176 -11.74 -1.09 18.09
N PRO A 177 -12.19 -2.35 17.95
CA PRO A 177 -13.50 -2.66 17.37
C PRO A 177 -14.66 -1.92 18.04
N ARG A 178 -14.59 -1.71 19.37
CA ARG A 178 -15.59 -0.95 20.12
C ARG A 178 -15.63 0.52 19.70
N GLU A 179 -14.47 1.15 19.56
CA GLU A 179 -14.39 2.55 19.16
C GLU A 179 -14.79 2.73 17.70
N LEU A 180 -14.41 1.79 16.83
CA LEU A 180 -14.85 1.77 15.44
C LEU A 180 -16.36 1.59 15.33
N PHE A 181 -16.98 0.76 16.18
CA PHE A 181 -18.44 0.60 16.23
C PHE A 181 -19.14 1.93 16.53
N PHE A 182 -18.66 2.70 17.51
CA PHE A 182 -19.21 4.04 17.78
C PHE A 182 -18.97 5.00 16.63
N ALA A 183 -17.78 4.96 16.01
CA ALA A 183 -17.47 5.80 14.86
C ALA A 183 -18.35 5.49 13.64
N SER A 184 -18.76 4.23 13.45
CA SER A 184 -19.60 3.81 12.32
C SER A 184 -21.10 3.98 12.58
N HIS A 185 -21.59 3.62 13.76
CA HIS A 185 -23.03 3.60 14.09
C HIS A 185 -23.53 4.91 14.72
N MET A 186 -22.66 5.63 15.42
CA MET A 186 -22.98 6.90 16.08
C MET A 186 -21.95 7.98 15.71
N PRO A 187 -21.78 8.28 14.40
CA PRO A 187 -20.70 9.14 13.93
C PRO A 187 -20.79 10.56 14.49
N MET A 188 -22.00 11.09 14.67
CA MET A 188 -22.19 12.43 15.24
C MET A 188 -21.80 12.50 16.71
N ASP A 189 -22.14 11.47 17.49
CA ASP A 189 -21.76 11.41 18.91
C ASP A 189 -20.25 11.20 19.06
N TRP A 190 -19.66 10.37 18.22
CA TRP A 190 -18.22 10.18 18.16
C TRP A 190 -17.49 11.48 17.84
N ILE A 191 -17.95 12.23 16.83
CA ILE A 191 -17.40 13.55 16.50
C ILE A 191 -17.61 14.53 17.65
N ALA A 192 -18.81 14.62 18.22
CA ALA A 192 -19.16 15.61 19.24
C ALA A 192 -18.45 15.39 20.58
N HIS A 193 -18.18 14.14 20.97
CA HIS A 193 -17.64 13.81 22.29
C HIS A 193 -16.16 13.41 22.27
N ILE A 194 -15.64 12.88 21.16
CA ILE A 194 -14.23 12.44 21.09
C ILE A 194 -13.38 13.44 20.31
N ILE A 195 -13.84 13.89 19.15
CA ILE A 195 -13.06 14.75 18.26
C ILE A 195 -13.21 16.22 18.64
N TYR A 196 -14.43 16.75 18.57
CA TYR A 196 -14.74 18.17 18.71
C TYR A 196 -14.21 18.80 20.01
N PRO A 197 -14.32 18.16 21.20
CA PRO A 197 -13.86 18.77 22.44
C PRO A 197 -12.35 18.98 22.49
N ARG A 198 -11.59 18.24 21.66
CA ARG A 198 -10.12 18.26 21.66
C ARG A 198 -9.53 19.16 20.58
N ILE A 199 -10.17 19.22 19.40
CA ILE A 199 -9.63 19.99 18.26
C ILE A 199 -10.47 21.21 17.87
N GLY A 200 -11.71 21.29 18.37
CA GLY A 200 -12.65 22.37 18.05
C GLY A 200 -13.03 22.46 16.57
N TRP A 201 -13.75 23.54 16.23
CA TRP A 201 -14.22 23.78 14.86
C TRP A 201 -13.10 24.09 13.88
N SER A 202 -12.06 24.81 14.32
CA SER A 202 -10.88 25.14 13.52
C SER A 202 -10.10 23.89 13.13
N GLY A 203 -9.93 22.93 14.05
CA GLY A 203 -9.28 21.66 13.77
C GLY A 203 -10.05 20.80 12.77
N LEU A 204 -11.38 20.74 12.89
CA LEU A 204 -12.23 20.00 11.93
C LEU A 204 -12.11 20.58 10.51
N ILE A 205 -12.18 21.90 10.36
CA ILE A 205 -11.99 22.58 9.08
C ILE A 205 -10.58 22.31 8.53
N ALA A 206 -9.55 22.39 9.38
CA ALA A 206 -8.17 22.13 8.97
C ALA A 206 -7.96 20.70 8.46
N ILE A 207 -8.58 19.69 9.11
CA ILE A 207 -8.52 18.29 8.67
C ILE A 207 -9.22 18.13 7.31
N ALA A 208 -10.43 18.66 7.15
CA ALA A 208 -11.18 18.56 5.90
C ALA A 208 -10.43 19.25 4.74
N LEU A 209 -9.90 20.46 4.96
CA LEU A 209 -9.08 21.17 4.00
C LEU A 209 -7.80 20.41 3.67
N GLY A 210 -7.14 19.83 4.68
CA GLY A 210 -5.95 19.00 4.51
C GLY A 210 -6.21 17.80 3.59
N MET A 211 -7.33 17.10 3.77
CA MET A 211 -7.73 15.98 2.91
C MET A 211 -8.01 16.42 1.47
N ILE A 212 -8.68 17.56 1.27
CA ILE A 212 -8.95 18.12 -0.07
C ILE A 212 -7.66 18.52 -0.78
N ILE A 213 -6.77 19.23 -0.08
CA ILE A 213 -5.46 19.64 -0.60
C ILE A 213 -4.65 18.41 -0.97
N TYR A 214 -4.62 17.40 -0.10
CA TYR A 214 -3.95 16.13 -0.34
C TYR A 214 -4.42 15.45 -1.63
N LEU A 215 -5.74 15.27 -1.80
CA LEU A 215 -6.31 14.66 -3.01
C LEU A 215 -6.02 15.47 -4.28
N THR A 216 -6.07 16.80 -4.17
CA THR A 216 -5.80 17.71 -5.30
C THR A 216 -4.34 17.61 -5.75
N LEU A 217 -3.40 17.58 -4.80
CA LEU A 217 -1.98 17.37 -5.09
C LEU A 217 -1.73 15.99 -5.69
N TYR A 218 -2.38 14.95 -5.16
CA TYR A 218 -2.30 13.60 -5.69
C TYR A 218 -2.82 13.48 -7.12
N CYS A 219 -3.96 14.09 -7.41
CA CYS A 219 -4.52 14.16 -8.76
C CYS A 219 -3.53 14.84 -9.73
N ARG A 220 -2.93 15.96 -9.31
CA ARG A 220 -1.89 16.65 -10.10
C ARG A 220 -0.66 15.77 -10.33
N TRP A 221 -0.24 14.96 -9.37
CA TRP A 221 0.86 14.02 -9.54
C TRP A 221 0.53 12.86 -10.48
N ILE A 222 -0.67 12.28 -10.39
CA ILE A 222 -1.13 11.28 -11.36
C ILE A 222 -1.11 11.89 -12.76
N TRP A 223 -1.60 13.11 -12.92
CA TRP A 223 -1.61 13.81 -14.20
C TRP A 223 -0.19 14.03 -14.75
N SER A 224 0.72 14.55 -13.94
CA SER A 224 2.11 14.79 -14.33
C SER A 224 2.84 13.50 -14.68
N SER A 225 2.62 12.44 -13.90
CA SER A 225 3.31 11.16 -14.10
C SER A 225 2.76 10.38 -15.29
N ALA A 226 1.44 10.29 -15.45
CA ALA A 226 0.85 9.45 -16.50
C ALA A 226 0.65 10.17 -17.86
N TYR A 227 0.37 11.48 -17.86
CA TYR A 227 -0.01 12.21 -19.08
C TYR A 227 1.12 13.11 -19.60
N HIS A 228 1.91 13.70 -18.70
CA HIS A 228 2.98 14.64 -19.04
C HIS A 228 4.36 14.14 -18.62
N LEU A 229 4.61 12.85 -18.84
CA LEU A 229 5.87 12.22 -18.47
C LEU A 229 7.03 12.84 -19.27
N ASN A 230 8.05 13.33 -18.55
CA ASN A 230 9.24 13.92 -19.15
C ASN A 230 9.88 12.91 -20.13
N PRO A 231 10.32 13.35 -21.33
CA PRO A 231 10.95 12.49 -22.33
C PRO A 231 12.08 11.60 -21.80
N ARG A 232 12.84 12.04 -20.79
CA ARG A 232 13.91 11.25 -20.16
C ARG A 232 13.45 9.94 -19.52
N TRP A 233 12.15 9.85 -19.21
CA TRP A 233 11.53 8.70 -18.56
C TRP A 233 10.66 7.86 -19.51
N LYS A 234 10.55 8.25 -20.79
CA LYS A 234 9.81 7.47 -21.77
C LYS A 234 10.68 6.27 -22.18
N ASP A 235 10.08 5.08 -22.15
CA ASP A 235 10.74 3.83 -22.51
C ASP A 235 11.39 3.98 -23.90
N GLN A 236 12.71 3.78 -23.98
CA GLN A 236 13.47 3.82 -25.24
C GLN A 236 13.49 2.46 -25.96
N HIS A 237 12.99 1.41 -25.29
CA HIS A 237 13.04 0.05 -25.79
C HIS A 237 11.79 -0.27 -26.63
N GLY A 238 12.03 -0.88 -27.80
CA GLY A 238 11.03 -1.13 -28.83
C GLY A 238 9.84 -1.99 -28.40
N THR A 239 8.75 -1.87 -29.16
CA THR A 239 7.40 -2.38 -28.89
C THR A 239 7.22 -3.91 -29.01
N GLN A 240 8.27 -4.68 -29.32
CA GLN A 240 8.16 -6.12 -29.57
C GLN A 240 8.21 -6.94 -28.27
N ILE A 241 7.08 -6.97 -27.59
CA ILE A 241 6.92 -7.67 -26.31
C ILE A 241 6.47 -9.13 -26.55
N SER A 242 7.22 -10.09 -26.01
CA SER A 242 6.87 -11.53 -26.00
C SER A 242 5.58 -11.81 -25.22
N ILE A 243 4.84 -12.85 -25.62
CA ILE A 243 3.68 -13.35 -24.86
C ILE A 243 4.12 -13.88 -23.49
N LEU A 244 5.26 -14.55 -23.40
CA LEU A 244 5.82 -15.06 -22.13
C LEU A 244 6.09 -13.93 -21.14
N TYR A 245 6.61 -12.79 -21.63
CA TYR A 245 6.80 -11.60 -20.82
C TYR A 245 5.46 -11.02 -20.30
N ARG A 246 4.40 -11.04 -21.11
CA ARG A 246 3.06 -10.61 -20.65
C ARG A 246 2.49 -11.53 -19.58
N ILE A 247 2.68 -12.85 -19.73
CA ILE A 247 2.28 -13.83 -18.72
C ILE A 247 3.04 -13.58 -17.41
N LEU A 248 4.34 -13.31 -17.48
CA LEU A 248 5.15 -13.00 -16.31
C LEU A 248 4.68 -11.69 -15.62
N GLN A 249 4.38 -10.64 -16.39
CA GLN A 249 3.79 -9.42 -15.85
C GLN A 249 2.45 -9.67 -15.15
N LEU A 250 1.59 -10.51 -15.74
CA LEU A 250 0.30 -10.90 -15.17
C LEU A 250 0.49 -11.69 -13.87
N LEU A 251 1.44 -12.62 -13.82
CA LEU A 251 1.76 -13.38 -12.61
C LEU A 251 2.24 -12.47 -11.47
N VAL A 252 3.13 -11.51 -11.76
CA VAL A 252 3.58 -10.53 -10.76
C VAL A 252 2.41 -9.67 -10.28
N PHE A 253 1.55 -9.21 -11.21
CA PHE A 253 0.35 -8.44 -10.87
C PHE A 253 -0.62 -9.24 -9.97
N ILE A 254 -0.90 -10.51 -10.32
CA ILE A 254 -1.73 -11.41 -9.51
C ILE A 254 -1.11 -11.62 -8.14
N GLY A 255 0.22 -11.80 -8.05
CA GLY A 255 0.93 -11.89 -6.77
C GLY A 255 0.73 -10.66 -5.90
N CYS A 256 0.75 -9.45 -6.49
CA CYS A 256 0.49 -8.20 -5.77
C CYS A 256 -0.95 -8.11 -5.26
N VAL A 257 -1.93 -8.47 -6.10
CA VAL A 257 -3.35 -8.50 -5.72
C VAL A 257 -3.58 -9.54 -4.63
N TRP A 258 -2.98 -10.72 -4.74
CA TRP A 258 -3.09 -11.77 -3.75
C TRP A 258 -2.51 -11.35 -2.39
N LEU A 259 -1.34 -10.68 -2.37
CA LEU A 259 -0.78 -10.12 -1.14
C LEU A 259 -1.77 -9.14 -0.49
N LEU A 260 -2.36 -8.24 -1.27
CA LEU A 260 -3.31 -7.27 -0.76
C LEU A 260 -4.57 -7.97 -0.22
N VAL A 261 -5.19 -8.87 -0.98
CA VAL A 261 -6.41 -9.57 -0.56
C VAL A 261 -6.17 -10.44 0.68
N ARG A 262 -5.05 -11.15 0.74
CA ARG A 262 -4.75 -12.07 1.85
C ARG A 262 -4.52 -11.34 3.17
N TRP A 263 -3.82 -10.21 3.13
CA TRP A 263 -3.35 -9.52 4.33
C TRP A 263 -4.21 -8.32 4.72
N SER A 264 -4.94 -7.71 3.78
CA SER A 264 -5.81 -6.57 4.10
C SER A 264 -6.94 -6.94 5.07
N SER A 265 -7.43 -8.18 5.04
CA SER A 265 -8.45 -8.68 5.98
C SER A 265 -7.96 -8.72 7.44
N GLU A 266 -6.65 -8.76 7.65
CA GLU A 266 -5.98 -8.81 8.96
C GLU A 266 -5.52 -7.42 9.43
N CYS A 267 -5.81 -6.37 8.66
CA CYS A 267 -5.40 -5.01 8.94
C CYS A 267 -6.60 -4.09 9.21
N PHE A 268 -6.35 -3.00 9.93
CA PHE A 268 -7.29 -1.91 9.99
C PHE A 268 -7.56 -1.27 8.63
N PRO A 269 -8.81 -0.94 8.28
CA PRO A 269 -10.03 -1.07 9.09
C PRO A 269 -10.79 -2.40 8.95
N MET A 270 -10.39 -3.26 8.01
CA MET A 270 -11.17 -4.44 7.62
C MET A 270 -11.30 -5.45 8.76
N LYS A 271 -10.22 -5.67 9.52
CA LYS A 271 -10.21 -6.59 10.64
C LYS A 271 -11.21 -6.19 11.73
N GLU A 272 -11.22 -4.91 12.06
CA GLU A 272 -12.09 -4.34 13.09
C GLU A 272 -13.54 -4.33 12.62
N PHE A 273 -13.82 -4.01 11.35
CA PHE A 273 -15.17 -4.14 10.78
C PHE A 273 -15.68 -5.59 10.81
N ASN A 274 -14.85 -6.56 10.42
CA ASN A 274 -15.24 -7.97 10.49
C ASN A 274 -15.53 -8.41 11.93
N SER A 275 -14.80 -7.87 12.91
CA SER A 275 -15.01 -8.15 14.33
C SER A 275 -16.32 -7.55 14.84
N ILE A 276 -16.70 -6.36 14.36
CA ILE A 276 -17.97 -5.71 14.66
C ILE A 276 -19.14 -6.53 14.09
N ASN A 277 -19.09 -6.87 12.80
CA ASN A 277 -20.16 -7.61 12.14
C ASN A 277 -20.41 -8.97 12.82
N ALA A 278 -19.34 -9.68 13.19
CA ALA A 278 -19.45 -10.95 13.91
C ALA A 278 -20.10 -10.79 15.30
N TYR A 279 -19.86 -9.66 15.97
CA TYR A 279 -20.48 -9.36 17.26
C TYR A 279 -21.97 -9.01 17.12
N GLU A 280 -22.34 -8.25 16.08
CA GLU A 280 -23.74 -7.93 15.77
C GLU A 280 -24.53 -9.19 15.41
N GLU A 281 -23.99 -10.05 14.54
CA GLU A 281 -24.62 -11.34 14.20
C GLU A 281 -24.84 -12.22 15.45
N TYR A 282 -23.90 -12.21 16.39
CA TYR A 282 -24.03 -12.91 17.66
C TYR A 282 -25.16 -12.34 18.54
N LEU A 283 -25.25 -11.01 18.66
CA LEU A 283 -26.32 -10.34 19.41
C LEU A 283 -27.70 -10.59 18.79
N ASP A 284 -27.81 -10.53 17.47
CA ASP A 284 -29.04 -10.84 16.74
C ASP A 284 -29.46 -12.30 16.96
N THR A 285 -28.49 -13.21 16.98
CA THR A 285 -28.77 -14.62 17.28
C THR A 285 -29.33 -14.76 18.70
N ILE A 286 -28.75 -14.12 19.71
CA ILE A 286 -29.26 -14.19 21.10
C ILE A 286 -30.66 -13.58 21.21
N THR A 287 -30.88 -12.43 20.56
CA THR A 287 -32.14 -11.69 20.67
C THR A 287 -33.28 -12.43 19.95
N ASN A 288 -32.99 -13.08 18.82
CA ASN A 288 -33.98 -13.86 18.05
C ASN A 288 -34.13 -15.32 18.52
N SER A 289 -33.23 -15.84 19.35
CA SER A 289 -33.29 -17.20 19.92
C SER A 289 -33.90 -17.28 21.32
N ASN A 290 -34.19 -16.12 21.94
CA ASN A 290 -35.00 -16.04 23.15
C ASN A 290 -36.45 -15.65 22.76
N PRO A 291 -37.40 -16.62 22.71
CA PRO A 291 -38.81 -16.33 22.49
C PRO A 291 -39.47 -15.59 23.66
#